data_AF-A0A3D1LAE9-F1
#
_entry.id   AF-A0A3D1LAE9-F1
#
_cell.length_a   1.000
_cell.length_b   1.000
_cell.length_c   1.000
_cell.angle_alpha   90.00
_cell.angle_beta   90.00
_cell.angle_gamma   90.00
#
_symmetry.space_group_name_H-M   'P 1'
#
loop_
_entity.id
_entity.type
_entity.pdbx_description
1 polymer ?
#
loop_
_entity_poly.entity_id
_entity_poly.type
_entity_poly.pdbx_seq_one_letter_code
_entity_poly.pdbx_strand_id
1 'polypeptide(L)'
;WHCRCDCGGEIDAPLHQLTAGYRKSCGCLSHPPLKDYLGKRFSMLTVTGYAGKEDGQHLWRCKCDCGKETVVRQTNLQSGKTKSCGCLQEKQLLENLKLCEGTSVTILEAGRRRLRPTNTSGVTGVYRNRRTGRWCAQITFKRKTYYLGVYEKKDDAIQARKRGEGLHENFIAWYYATHQLIEGRP
;
A
#
# COMPACT_ATOMS: atom_id res chain seq x y z
N TRP A 1 24.20 -32.18 -23.27
CA TRP A 1 25.15 -31.28 -22.59
C TRP A 1 25.03 -31.52 -21.11
N HIS A 2 26.14 -31.84 -20.44
CA HIS A 2 26.17 -31.96 -18.99
C HIS A 2 26.36 -30.56 -18.39
N CYS A 3 25.39 -30.11 -17.60
CA CYS A 3 25.32 -28.73 -17.11
C CYS A 3 25.32 -28.71 -15.58
N ARG A 4 26.10 -27.80 -15.00
CA ARG A 4 26.13 -27.53 -13.55
C ARG A 4 25.47 -26.19 -13.25
N CYS A 5 24.47 -26.19 -12.38
CA CYS A 5 23.72 -25.00 -11.99
C CYS A 5 24.33 -24.33 -10.74
N ASP A 6 24.13 -23.03 -10.54
CA ASP A 6 24.65 -22.27 -9.38
C ASP A 6 24.19 -22.81 -8.02
N CYS A 7 23.09 -23.56 -7.98
CA CYS A 7 22.65 -24.25 -6.77
C CYS A 7 23.46 -25.52 -6.46
N GLY A 8 24.46 -25.87 -7.28
CA GLY A 8 25.25 -27.10 -7.20
C GLY A 8 24.59 -28.33 -7.86
N GLY A 9 23.41 -28.18 -8.45
CA GLY A 9 22.69 -29.27 -9.11
C GLY A 9 23.21 -29.53 -10.51
N GLU A 10 23.41 -30.80 -10.85
CA GLU A 10 23.88 -31.26 -12.16
C GLU A 10 22.75 -31.91 -12.94
N ILE A 11 22.66 -31.60 -14.24
CA ILE A 11 21.64 -32.16 -15.14
C ILE A 11 22.22 -32.41 -16.53
N ASP A 12 21.66 -33.40 -17.21
CA ASP A 12 21.82 -33.53 -18.65
C ASP A 12 20.69 -32.79 -19.36
N ALA A 13 21.05 -31.82 -20.20
CA ALA A 13 20.12 -31.05 -21.00
C ALA A 13 20.38 -31.27 -22.50
N PRO A 14 19.32 -31.51 -23.31
CA PRO A 14 19.43 -31.49 -24.76
C PRO A 14 19.85 -30.11 -25.27
N LEU A 15 20.71 -30.06 -26.30
CA LEU A 15 21.21 -28.79 -26.87
C LEU A 15 20.07 -27.84 -27.24
N HIS A 16 19.01 -28.36 -27.87
CA HIS A 16 17.87 -27.55 -28.33
C HIS A 16 17.15 -26.83 -27.19
N GLN A 17 17.12 -27.40 -25.98
CA GLN A 17 16.45 -26.76 -24.83
C GLN A 17 17.28 -25.63 -24.23
N LEU A 18 18.62 -25.74 -24.35
CA LEU A 18 19.56 -24.70 -23.93
C LEU A 18 19.56 -23.55 -24.92
N THR A 19 19.66 -23.84 -26.22
CA THR A 19 19.68 -22.81 -27.27
C THR A 19 18.35 -22.07 -27.40
N ALA A 20 17.21 -22.77 -27.26
CA ALA A 20 15.89 -22.13 -27.25
C ALA A 20 15.56 -21.41 -25.92
N GLY A 21 16.39 -21.56 -24.89
CA GLY A 21 16.22 -20.88 -23.60
C GLY A 21 15.07 -21.40 -22.72
N TYR A 22 14.48 -22.56 -23.04
CA TYR A 22 13.45 -23.19 -22.22
C TYR A 22 14.01 -23.77 -20.93
N ARG A 23 15.19 -24.37 -20.98
CA ARG A 23 15.86 -24.94 -19.81
C ARG A 23 16.79 -23.90 -19.19
N LYS A 24 16.33 -23.25 -18.12
CA LYS A 24 17.07 -22.18 -17.43
C LYS A 24 17.74 -22.61 -16.12
N SER A 25 17.48 -23.83 -15.65
CA SER A 25 18.06 -24.37 -14.42
C SER A 25 17.99 -25.89 -14.36
N CYS A 26 18.61 -26.48 -13.34
CA CYS A 26 18.45 -27.89 -13.01
C CYS A 26 17.04 -28.26 -12.50
N GLY A 27 16.10 -27.29 -12.39
CA GLY A 27 14.80 -27.46 -11.74
C GLY A 27 14.72 -26.72 -10.39
N CYS A 28 15.85 -26.23 -9.88
CA CYS A 28 15.96 -25.49 -8.63
C CYS A 28 15.24 -24.13 -8.63
N LEU A 29 14.86 -23.60 -9.80
CA LEU A 29 14.00 -22.42 -9.86
C LEU A 29 12.55 -22.74 -9.47
N SER A 30 12.06 -23.93 -9.81
CA SER A 30 10.69 -24.39 -9.49
C SER A 30 10.62 -25.06 -8.12
N HIS A 31 11.65 -25.82 -7.75
CA HIS A 31 11.78 -26.51 -6.46
C HIS A 31 13.15 -26.19 -5.87
N PRO A 32 13.33 -24.98 -5.30
CA PRO A 32 14.60 -24.61 -4.72
C PRO A 32 14.96 -25.58 -3.61
N PRO A 33 16.18 -26.14 -3.60
CA PRO A 33 16.63 -27.01 -2.53
C PRO A 33 16.58 -26.24 -1.21
N LEU A 34 16.35 -26.98 -0.12
CA LEU A 34 16.45 -26.44 1.22
C LEU A 34 17.86 -25.87 1.41
N LYS A 35 17.95 -24.56 1.63
CA LYS A 35 19.22 -23.89 1.96
C LYS A 35 19.21 -23.59 3.46
N ASP A 36 20.32 -23.81 4.14
CA ASP A 36 20.40 -23.39 5.54
C ASP A 36 20.51 -21.87 5.65
N TYR A 37 19.48 -21.28 6.26
CA TYR A 37 19.38 -19.85 6.53
C TYR A 37 19.42 -19.51 8.01
N LEU A 38 19.60 -20.46 8.91
CA LEU A 38 19.70 -20.16 10.34
C LEU A 38 20.74 -19.07 10.60
N GLY A 39 20.32 -18.03 11.33
CA GLY A 39 21.16 -16.88 11.67
C GLY A 39 21.41 -15.89 10.53
N LYS A 40 21.03 -16.19 9.28
CA LYS A 40 21.21 -15.26 8.17
C LYS A 40 20.23 -14.10 8.23
N ARG A 41 20.71 -12.94 7.80
CA ARG A 41 19.96 -11.69 7.78
C ARG A 41 19.59 -11.32 6.35
N PHE A 42 18.32 -10.99 6.14
CA PHE A 42 17.74 -10.50 4.90
C PHE A 42 17.05 -9.18 5.17
N SER A 43 17.68 -8.07 4.77
CA SER A 43 17.19 -6.73 5.10
C SER A 43 16.96 -6.58 6.62
N MET A 44 15.71 -6.39 7.09
CA MET A 44 15.38 -6.27 8.52
C MET A 44 15.01 -7.59 9.19
N LEU A 45 15.13 -8.72 8.49
CA LEU A 45 14.69 -10.04 8.97
C LEU A 45 15.90 -10.92 9.25
N THR A 46 16.04 -11.37 10.48
CA THR A 46 17.03 -12.38 10.87
C THR A 46 16.32 -13.72 11.01
N VAL A 47 16.77 -14.72 10.28
CA VAL A 47 16.16 -16.06 10.29
C VAL A 47 16.51 -16.78 11.59
N THR A 48 15.50 -17.21 12.33
CA THR A 48 15.63 -17.86 13.65
C THR A 48 15.33 -19.35 13.61
N GLY A 49 14.61 -19.85 12.60
CA GLY A 49 14.22 -21.26 12.55
C GLY A 49 13.61 -21.68 11.22
N TYR A 50 13.67 -22.97 10.92
CA TYR A 50 12.90 -23.55 9.82
C TYR A 50 11.43 -23.73 10.25
N ALA A 51 10.49 -23.31 9.41
CA ALA A 51 9.06 -23.33 9.70
C ALA A 51 8.29 -24.44 8.94
N GLY A 52 8.99 -25.25 8.14
CA GLY A 52 8.37 -26.33 7.36
C GLY A 52 8.24 -25.99 5.88
N LYS A 53 7.39 -26.76 5.20
CA LYS A 53 7.15 -26.67 3.75
C LYS A 53 5.65 -26.59 3.48
N GLU A 54 5.24 -25.60 2.70
CA GLU A 54 3.84 -25.35 2.31
C GLU A 54 3.81 -25.06 0.81
N ASP A 55 2.87 -25.65 0.06
CA ASP A 55 2.76 -25.53 -1.40
C ASP A 55 4.09 -25.76 -2.16
N GLY A 56 4.89 -26.71 -1.70
CA GLY A 56 6.19 -27.01 -2.29
C GLY A 56 7.30 -26.01 -1.96
N GLN A 57 7.03 -24.97 -1.16
CA GLN A 57 7.97 -23.90 -0.81
C GLN A 57 8.43 -24.00 0.65
N HIS A 58 9.73 -23.80 0.86
CA HIS A 58 10.34 -23.77 2.20
C HIS A 58 10.03 -22.48 2.93
N LEU A 59 9.59 -22.57 4.19
CA LEU A 59 9.28 -21.43 5.05
C LEU A 59 10.27 -21.31 6.20
N TRP A 60 10.55 -20.07 6.59
CA TRP A 60 11.51 -19.72 7.62
C TRP A 60 10.89 -18.76 8.63
N ARG A 61 11.03 -19.07 9.92
CA ARG A 61 10.75 -18.14 11.02
C ARG A 61 11.84 -17.09 11.02
N CYS A 62 11.42 -15.83 11.06
CA CYS A 62 12.30 -14.68 11.04
C CYS A 62 11.91 -13.73 12.17
N LYS A 63 12.91 -13.18 12.87
CA LYS A 63 12.75 -12.07 13.79
C LYS A 63 13.08 -10.77 13.08
N CYS A 64 12.16 -9.82 13.11
CA CYS A 64 12.35 -8.50 12.53
C CYS A 64 13.04 -7.56 13.53
N ASP A 65 13.75 -6.53 13.04
CA ASP A 65 14.38 -5.50 13.87
C ASP A 65 13.38 -4.74 14.76
N CYS A 66 12.10 -4.67 14.34
CA CYS A 66 11.05 -4.10 15.18
C CYS A 66 10.62 -5.01 16.35
N GLY A 67 11.23 -6.19 16.50
CA GLY A 67 10.97 -7.17 17.55
C GLY A 67 9.90 -8.20 17.23
N LYS A 68 9.06 -7.98 16.21
CA LYS A 68 8.01 -8.93 15.79
C LYS A 68 8.60 -10.10 15.02
N GLU A 69 7.98 -11.27 15.16
CA GLU A 69 8.31 -12.46 14.38
C GLU A 69 7.37 -12.63 13.19
N THR A 70 7.87 -13.26 12.13
CA THR A 70 7.10 -13.55 10.91
C THR A 70 7.61 -14.83 10.25
N VAL A 71 6.75 -15.49 9.48
CA VAL A 71 7.11 -16.68 8.69
C VAL A 71 7.17 -16.29 7.23
N VAL A 72 8.31 -16.51 6.58
CA VAL A 72 8.56 -16.03 5.22
C VAL A 72 9.04 -17.17 4.33
N ARG A 73 8.55 -17.20 3.09
CA ARG A 73 9.00 -18.12 2.05
C ARG A 73 10.47 -17.86 1.69
N GLN A 74 11.25 -18.92 1.52
CA GLN A 74 12.66 -18.88 1.11
C GLN A 74 12.89 -18.04 -0.15
N THR A 75 12.01 -18.18 -1.15
CA THR A 75 12.07 -17.42 -2.41
C THR A 75 11.87 -15.91 -2.19
N ASN A 76 11.02 -15.52 -1.24
CA ASN A 76 10.79 -14.11 -0.92
C ASN A 76 11.95 -13.49 -0.14
N LEU A 77 12.62 -14.25 0.71
CA LEU A 77 13.86 -13.82 1.38
C LEU A 77 14.98 -13.61 0.35
N GLN A 78 15.17 -14.57 -0.57
CA GLN A 78 16.20 -14.51 -1.62
C GLN A 78 15.98 -13.36 -2.60
N SER A 79 14.75 -13.17 -3.07
CA SER A 79 14.42 -12.11 -4.04
C SER A 79 14.27 -10.73 -3.39
N GLY A 80 14.33 -10.63 -2.06
CA GLY A 80 14.11 -9.37 -1.34
C GLY A 80 12.68 -8.83 -1.42
N LYS A 81 11.71 -9.66 -1.82
CA LYS A 81 10.27 -9.30 -1.82
C LYS A 81 9.73 -9.05 -0.42
N THR A 82 10.24 -9.79 0.57
CA THR A 82 9.88 -9.59 1.98
C THR A 82 11.08 -9.03 2.74
N LYS A 83 10.99 -7.75 3.11
CA LYS A 83 12.10 -7.00 3.76
C LYS A 83 11.91 -6.81 5.28
N SER A 84 10.67 -6.94 5.76
CA SER A 84 10.28 -6.76 7.15
C SER A 84 9.06 -7.61 7.47
N CYS A 85 8.62 -7.63 8.73
CA CYS A 85 7.37 -8.28 9.14
C CYS A 85 6.09 -7.51 8.71
N GLY A 86 6.22 -6.46 7.88
CA GLY A 86 5.13 -5.54 7.52
C GLY A 86 5.26 -4.15 8.15
N CYS A 87 6.12 -3.99 9.16
CA CYS A 87 6.31 -2.71 9.87
C CYS A 87 6.85 -1.59 8.96
N LEU A 88 7.63 -1.94 7.93
CA LEU A 88 8.11 -0.96 6.95
C LEU A 88 6.94 -0.41 6.12
N GLN A 89 6.04 -1.27 5.66
CA GLN A 89 4.84 -0.84 4.93
C GLN A 89 3.88 -0.05 5.81
N GLU A 90 3.74 -0.44 7.08
CA GLU A 90 2.91 0.28 8.07
C GLU A 90 3.40 1.72 8.27
N LYS A 91 4.71 1.92 8.49
CA LYS A 91 5.30 3.26 8.60
C LYS A 91 5.11 4.08 7.33
N GLN A 92 5.44 3.50 6.18
CA GLN A 92 5.26 4.15 4.89
C GLN A 92 3.80 4.53 4.64
N LEU A 93 2.84 3.68 5.01
CA LEU A 93 1.42 3.96 4.88
C LEU A 93 0.99 5.13 5.77
N LEU A 94 1.45 5.16 7.03
CA LEU A 94 1.16 6.26 7.96
C LEU A 94 1.74 7.59 7.47
N GLU A 95 2.99 7.59 7.01
CA GLU A 95 3.65 8.75 6.40
C GLU A 95 2.90 9.20 5.14
N ASN A 96 2.60 8.28 4.23
CA ASN A 96 1.87 8.57 2.99
C ASN A 96 0.44 9.07 3.24
N LEU A 97 -0.23 8.62 4.30
CA LEU A 97 -1.59 9.06 4.61
C LEU A 97 -1.63 10.48 5.19
N LYS A 98 -0.49 11.05 5.62
CA LYS A 98 -0.38 12.41 6.17
C LYS A 98 -1.52 12.69 7.15
N LEU A 99 -1.69 11.81 8.13
CA LEU A 99 -2.80 11.86 9.09
C LEU A 99 -2.53 12.96 10.12
N CYS A 100 -3.42 13.93 10.20
CA CYS A 100 -3.38 15.00 11.18
C CYS A 100 -4.78 15.26 11.73
N GLU A 101 -4.93 15.27 13.06
CA GLU A 101 -6.21 15.52 13.75
C GLU A 101 -7.38 14.66 13.21
N GLY A 102 -7.11 13.37 12.99
CA GLY A 102 -8.10 12.42 12.48
C GLY A 102 -8.54 12.68 11.03
N THR A 103 -7.80 13.50 10.29
CA THR A 103 -8.01 13.83 8.88
C THR A 103 -6.78 13.46 8.06
N SER A 104 -6.96 12.73 6.96
CA SER A 104 -5.86 12.42 6.03
C SER A 104 -5.78 13.51 4.97
N VAL A 105 -4.63 14.18 4.89
CA VAL A 105 -4.38 15.24 3.89
C VAL A 105 -4.45 14.66 2.48
N THR A 106 -3.89 13.45 2.27
CA THR A 106 -3.94 12.79 0.96
C THR A 106 -5.36 12.40 0.55
N ILE A 107 -6.24 12.03 1.48
CA ILE A 107 -7.66 11.80 1.19
C ILE A 107 -8.37 13.11 0.83
N LEU A 108 -8.05 14.23 1.47
CA LEU A 108 -8.63 15.53 1.11
C LEU A 108 -8.20 15.99 -0.29
N GLU A 109 -6.95 15.73 -0.68
CA GLU A 109 -6.43 16.01 -2.02
C GLU A 109 -7.07 15.09 -3.08
N ALA A 110 -7.14 13.78 -2.81
CA ALA A 110 -7.65 12.78 -3.75
C ALA A 110 -9.18 12.79 -3.87
N GLY A 111 -9.90 13.09 -2.78
CA GLY A 111 -11.36 13.09 -2.69
C GLY A 111 -12.04 14.08 -3.63
N ARG A 112 -11.29 15.04 -4.19
CA ARG A 112 -11.75 15.97 -5.22
C ARG A 112 -12.00 15.31 -6.58
N ARG A 113 -11.36 14.17 -6.86
CA ARG A 113 -11.29 13.60 -8.22
C ARG A 113 -12.14 12.34 -8.42
N ARG A 114 -12.56 11.67 -7.35
CA ARG A 114 -13.27 10.38 -7.44
C ARG A 114 -14.71 10.50 -6.93
N LEU A 115 -15.66 10.49 -7.86
CA LEU A 115 -17.09 10.42 -7.54
C LEU A 115 -17.53 8.97 -7.34
N ARG A 116 -18.47 8.76 -6.42
CA ARG A 116 -19.13 7.45 -6.26
C ARG A 116 -20.12 7.23 -7.41
N PRO A 117 -20.32 6.00 -7.92
CA PRO A 117 -21.29 5.73 -8.99
C PRO A 117 -22.73 6.14 -8.63
N THR A 118 -23.07 6.10 -7.34
CA THR A 118 -24.38 6.50 -6.81
C THR A 118 -24.54 8.01 -6.64
N ASN A 119 -23.52 8.81 -6.97
CA ASN A 119 -23.60 10.26 -6.89
C ASN A 119 -24.36 10.81 -8.10
N THR A 120 -25.58 11.28 -7.88
CA THR A 120 -26.46 11.83 -8.92
C THR A 120 -26.30 13.34 -9.13
N SER A 121 -25.61 14.05 -8.22
CA SER A 121 -25.40 15.49 -8.33
C SER A 121 -24.14 15.83 -9.13
N GLY A 122 -23.21 14.90 -9.29
CA GLY A 122 -21.89 15.13 -9.86
C GLY A 122 -20.91 15.79 -8.89
N VAL A 123 -21.33 16.06 -7.63
CA VAL A 123 -20.52 16.73 -6.62
C VAL A 123 -20.68 16.03 -5.28
N THR A 124 -19.58 15.59 -4.67
CA THR A 124 -19.61 14.96 -3.35
C THR A 124 -20.22 15.92 -2.31
N GLY A 125 -21.09 15.42 -1.44
CA GLY A 125 -21.72 16.23 -0.40
C GLY A 125 -22.91 17.08 -0.86
N VAL A 126 -23.28 17.04 -2.14
CA VAL A 126 -24.50 17.67 -2.67
C VAL A 126 -25.50 16.60 -3.05
N TYR A 127 -26.73 16.67 -2.54
CA TYR A 127 -27.77 15.68 -2.82
C TYR A 127 -29.16 16.31 -2.78
N ARG A 128 -30.12 15.72 -3.51
CA ARG A 128 -31.51 16.16 -3.49
C ARG A 128 -32.29 15.38 -2.43
N ASN A 129 -32.93 16.09 -1.51
CA ASN A 129 -33.84 15.49 -0.55
C ASN A 129 -35.16 15.14 -1.26
N ARG A 130 -35.49 13.85 -1.34
CA ARG A 130 -36.69 13.38 -2.05
C ARG A 130 -38.01 13.83 -1.42
N ARG A 131 -38.02 14.04 -0.09
CA ARG A 131 -39.24 14.41 0.66
C ARG A 131 -39.62 15.87 0.43
N THR A 132 -38.63 16.76 0.42
CA THR A 132 -38.86 18.21 0.28
C THR A 132 -38.59 18.71 -1.13
N GLY A 133 -38.01 17.89 -2.00
CA GLY A 133 -37.58 18.25 -3.34
C GLY A 133 -36.34 19.17 -3.40
N ARG A 134 -35.87 19.67 -2.25
CA ARG A 134 -34.79 20.67 -2.15
C ARG A 134 -33.40 20.05 -2.22
N TRP A 135 -32.42 20.83 -2.65
CA TRP A 135 -31.00 20.46 -2.72
C TRP A 135 -30.30 20.79 -1.41
N CYS A 136 -29.57 19.83 -0.85
CA CYS A 136 -28.79 19.99 0.36
C CYS A 136 -27.30 19.97 0.03
N ALA A 137 -26.53 20.81 0.70
CA ALA A 137 -25.08 20.80 0.66
C ALA A 137 -24.49 20.56 2.06
N GLN A 138 -23.48 19.69 2.15
CA GLN A 138 -22.76 19.42 3.39
C GLN A 138 -21.27 19.17 3.12
N ILE A 139 -20.45 19.34 4.17
CA ILE A 139 -19.03 19.01 4.17
C ILE A 139 -18.61 18.27 5.43
N THR A 140 -17.94 17.15 5.26
CA THR A 140 -17.29 16.47 6.39
C THR A 140 -15.83 16.89 6.48
N PHE A 141 -15.40 17.29 7.66
CA PHE A 141 -14.03 17.70 7.96
C PHE A 141 -13.73 17.41 9.44
N LYS A 142 -12.54 16.90 9.77
CA LYS A 142 -12.14 16.50 11.14
C LYS A 142 -13.21 15.67 11.86
N ARG A 143 -13.74 14.65 11.17
CA ARG A 143 -14.81 13.74 11.64
C ARG A 143 -16.14 14.42 12.00
N LYS A 144 -16.30 15.72 11.73
CA LYS A 144 -17.54 16.46 11.91
C LYS A 144 -18.16 16.80 10.56
N THR A 145 -19.47 16.63 10.44
CA THR A 145 -20.22 17.06 9.26
C THR A 145 -20.83 18.44 9.51
N TYR A 146 -20.49 19.38 8.64
CA TYR A 146 -20.99 20.74 8.64
C TYR A 146 -22.08 20.87 7.58
N TYR A 147 -23.22 21.36 8.01
CA TYR A 147 -24.34 21.63 7.13
C TYR A 147 -24.14 22.99 6.46
N LEU A 148 -24.13 23.04 5.12
CA LEU A 148 -23.85 24.25 4.36
C LEU A 148 -25.13 24.97 3.91
N GLY A 149 -26.26 24.25 3.83
CA GLY A 149 -27.56 24.84 3.56
C GLY A 149 -28.51 23.94 2.76
N VAL A 150 -29.77 24.40 2.70
CA VAL A 150 -30.82 23.89 1.80
C VAL A 150 -31.03 24.93 0.70
N TYR A 151 -31.21 24.49 -0.55
CA TYR A 151 -31.38 25.33 -1.73
C TYR A 151 -32.47 24.80 -2.64
N GLU A 152 -33.09 25.68 -3.43
CA GLU A 152 -34.07 25.29 -4.45
C GLU A 152 -33.39 24.78 -5.71
N LYS A 153 -32.30 25.43 -6.14
CA LYS A 153 -31.53 25.07 -7.33
C LYS A 153 -30.33 24.21 -6.97
N LYS A 154 -30.00 23.27 -7.87
CA LYS A 154 -28.83 22.40 -7.75
C LYS A 154 -27.53 23.21 -7.71
N ASP A 155 -27.43 24.23 -8.55
CA ASP A 155 -26.20 25.02 -8.69
C ASP A 155 -25.87 25.82 -7.43
N ASP A 156 -26.87 26.35 -6.74
CA ASP A 156 -26.68 27.07 -5.48
C ASP A 156 -26.09 26.16 -4.40
N ALA A 157 -26.57 24.92 -4.31
CA ALA A 157 -26.02 23.91 -3.42
C ALA A 157 -24.57 23.52 -3.79
N ILE A 158 -24.25 23.45 -5.09
CA ILE A 158 -22.89 23.22 -5.58
C ILE A 158 -21.98 24.39 -5.22
N GLN A 159 -22.42 25.63 -5.38
CA GLN A 159 -21.63 26.81 -5.01
C GLN A 159 -21.41 26.89 -3.49
N ALA A 160 -22.43 26.58 -2.68
CA ALA A 160 -22.28 26.47 -1.24
C ALA A 160 -21.25 25.40 -0.85
N ARG A 161 -21.31 24.24 -1.51
CA ARG A 161 -20.33 23.16 -1.34
C ARG A 161 -18.91 23.61 -1.69
N LYS A 162 -18.70 24.26 -2.84
CA LYS A 162 -17.41 24.81 -3.27
C LYS A 162 -16.84 25.81 -2.27
N ARG A 163 -17.65 26.74 -1.76
CA ARG A 163 -17.22 27.66 -0.68
C ARG A 163 -16.80 26.91 0.58
N GLY A 164 -17.52 25.85 0.93
CA GLY A 164 -17.17 24.98 2.06
C GLY A 164 -15.81 24.30 1.90
N GLU A 165 -15.37 23.99 0.68
CA GLU A 165 -14.07 23.34 0.41
C GLU A 165 -12.87 24.19 0.82
N GLY A 166 -13.05 25.51 1.04
CA GLY A 166 -12.04 26.36 1.67
C GLY A 166 -11.58 25.86 3.04
N LEU A 167 -12.43 25.15 3.79
CA LEU A 167 -12.03 24.48 5.05
C LEU A 167 -10.94 23.43 4.81
N HIS A 168 -11.03 22.69 3.71
CA HIS A 168 -10.03 21.70 3.33
C HIS A 168 -8.77 22.37 2.81
N GLU A 169 -8.90 23.41 1.99
CA GLU A 169 -7.76 24.16 1.40
C GLU A 169 -6.90 24.81 2.47
N ASN A 170 -7.52 25.53 3.40
CA ASN A 170 -6.82 26.18 4.49
C ASN A 170 -6.08 25.16 5.38
N PHE A 171 -6.68 23.99 5.61
CA PHE A 171 -6.06 22.92 6.40
C PHE A 171 -4.88 22.27 5.66
N ILE A 172 -5.00 22.01 4.36
CA ILE A 172 -3.91 21.45 3.56
C ILE A 172 -2.73 22.44 3.53
N ALA A 173 -3.00 23.73 3.29
CA ALA A 173 -1.97 24.77 3.28
C ALA A 173 -1.26 24.89 4.64
N TRP A 174 -2.03 24.93 5.73
CA TRP A 174 -1.49 24.90 7.10
C TRP A 174 -0.65 23.66 7.37
N TYR A 175 -1.11 22.48 6.94
CA TYR A 175 -0.39 21.22 7.14
C TYR A 175 0.99 21.27 6.49
N TYR A 176 1.06 21.65 5.21
CA TYR A 176 2.35 21.74 4.51
C TYR A 176 3.24 22.83 5.07
N ALA A 177 2.71 24.01 5.40
CA ALA A 177 3.50 25.07 6.03
C ALA A 177 4.11 24.62 7.37
N THR A 178 3.36 23.85 8.16
CA THR A 178 3.82 23.37 9.47
C THR A 178 4.78 22.17 9.36
N HIS A 179 4.58 21.28 8.39
CA HIS A 179 5.31 20.00 8.30
C HIS A 179 6.47 20.01 7.27
N GLN A 180 6.48 20.89 6.27
CA GLN A 180 7.68 21.09 5.42
C GLN A 180 8.84 21.73 6.20
N LEU A 181 8.55 22.45 7.28
CA LEU A 181 9.57 22.96 8.21
C LEU A 181 10.25 21.86 9.04
N ILE A 182 9.70 20.64 9.08
CA ILE A 182 10.24 19.51 9.84
C ILE A 182 11.13 18.63 8.95
N GLU A 183 10.84 18.52 7.65
CA GLU A 183 11.68 17.79 6.67
C GLU A 183 12.93 18.59 6.21
N GLY A 184 13.01 19.88 6.58
CA GLY A 184 14.14 20.76 6.29
C GLY A 184 15.09 20.99 7.48
N ARG A 185 15.29 19.99 8.35
CA ARG A 185 16.36 20.08 9.37
C ARG A 185 17.66 19.49 8.78
N PRO A 186 18.80 20.20 8.86
CA PRO A 186 20.10 19.68 8.40
C PRO A 186 20.49 18.38 9.09
#